data_AF-B8CKK4-F1
#
_entry.id   AF-B8CKK4-F1
#
_cell.length_a   1.000
_cell.length_b   1.000
_cell.length_c   1.000
_cell.angle_alpha   90.00
_cell.angle_beta   90.00
_cell.angle_gamma   90.00
#
_symmetry.space_group_name_H-M   'P 1'
#
loop_
_entity.id
_entity.type
_entity.pdbx_description
1 polymer ?
#
loop_
_entity_poly.entity_id
_entity_poly.type
_entity_poly.pdbx_seq_one_letter_code
_entity_poly.pdbx_strand_id
1 'polypeptide(L)'
;MKLKHLLITATLSLSCVATSSFADYCDDTLGNVVGGALEGGLVGTGLGAIADGREGAKRGAQIGAAVGAIDGLIEGEIKRDRCKRDMQDLEDGLIMDELDDMAVEDAIADDIIFNGY
;
A
#
# COMPACT_ATOMS: atom_id res chain seq x y z
N MET A 1 -42.72 6.86 14.24
CA MET A 1 -41.86 5.80 13.64
C MET A 1 -40.63 6.36 12.90
N LYS A 2 -40.62 7.59 12.37
CA LYS A 2 -39.52 8.11 11.54
C LYS A 2 -38.17 8.36 12.25
N LEU A 3 -38.17 8.77 13.52
CA LEU A 3 -36.93 9.16 14.23
C LEU A 3 -36.02 7.95 14.56
N LYS A 4 -36.62 6.82 14.94
CA LYS A 4 -35.87 5.58 15.24
C LYS A 4 -35.23 4.99 13.99
N HIS A 5 -35.93 5.02 12.85
CA HIS A 5 -35.36 4.58 11.57
C HIS A 5 -34.25 5.51 11.09
N LEU A 6 -34.38 6.82 11.28
CA LEU A 6 -33.34 7.80 10.90
C LEU A 6 -32.05 7.61 11.70
N LEU A 7 -32.16 7.34 13.01
CA LEU A 7 -31.01 7.07 13.87
C LEU A 7 -30.31 5.77 13.50
N ILE A 8 -31.07 4.71 13.18
CA ILE A 8 -30.51 3.41 12.75
C ILE A 8 -29.79 3.55 11.40
N THR A 9 -30.34 4.31 10.46
CA THR A 9 -29.67 4.54 9.16
C THR A 9 -28.39 5.35 9.31
N ALA A 10 -28.37 6.34 10.21
CA ALA A 10 -27.19 7.18 10.43
C ALA A 10 -26.03 6.40 11.06
N THR A 11 -26.31 5.53 12.03
CA THR A 11 -25.27 4.69 12.65
C THR A 11 -24.74 3.62 11.69
N LEU A 12 -25.61 3.04 10.86
CA LEU A 12 -25.22 2.06 9.85
C LEU A 12 -24.38 2.68 8.72
N SER A 13 -24.65 3.92 8.33
CA SER A 13 -23.80 4.62 7.36
C SER A 13 -22.42 4.96 7.91
N LEU A 14 -22.32 5.26 9.21
CA LEU A 14 -21.04 5.63 9.83
C LEU A 14 -20.11 4.43 10.01
N SER A 15 -20.65 3.24 10.29
CA SER A 15 -19.84 2.00 10.35
C SER A 15 -19.29 1.57 8.99
N CYS A 16 -19.98 1.87 7.88
CA CYS A 16 -19.45 1.62 6.54
C CYS A 16 -18.25 2.50 6.18
N VAL A 17 -18.14 3.71 6.74
CA VAL A 17 -16.97 4.58 6.50
C VAL A 17 -15.75 4.09 7.30
N ALA A 18 -15.97 3.61 8.52
CA ALA A 18 -14.89 3.11 9.38
C ALA A 18 -14.24 1.81 8.87
N THR A 19 -14.92 1.02 8.04
CA THR A 19 -14.35 -0.23 7.47
C THR A 19 -13.45 0.01 6.26
N SER A 20 -13.39 1.24 5.73
CA SER A 20 -12.44 1.58 4.66
C SER A 20 -10.99 1.66 5.14
N SER A 21 -10.72 1.64 6.45
CA SER A 21 -9.35 1.63 7.00
C SER A 21 -8.70 0.24 7.07
N PHE A 22 -9.32 -0.78 6.46
CA PHE A 22 -8.74 -2.12 6.28
C PHE A 22 -8.35 -2.43 4.83
N ALA A 23 -8.17 -1.41 3.97
CA ALA A 23 -7.50 -1.61 2.69
C ALA A 23 -6.00 -1.76 2.96
N ASP A 24 -5.41 -2.88 2.50
CA ASP A 24 -3.99 -3.22 2.57
C ASP A 24 -3.10 -1.96 2.48
N TYR A 25 -2.39 -1.62 3.56
CA TYR A 25 -1.55 -0.41 3.63
C TYR A 25 -0.53 -0.33 2.48
N CYS A 26 -0.11 -1.50 1.99
CA CYS A 26 0.81 -1.62 0.88
C CYS A 26 0.15 -1.44 -0.50
N ASP A 27 -1.17 -1.32 -0.59
CA ASP A 27 -1.90 -1.19 -1.84
C ASP A 27 -2.10 0.27 -2.26
N ASP A 28 -1.07 0.83 -2.91
CA ASP A 28 -1.13 2.10 -3.63
C ASP A 28 -1.10 1.90 -5.15
N THR A 29 -1.54 0.73 -5.61
CA THR A 29 -1.47 0.35 -7.03
C THR A 29 -2.22 1.35 -7.91
N LEU A 30 -3.40 1.79 -7.47
CA LEU A 30 -4.21 2.77 -8.19
C LEU A 30 -3.50 4.13 -8.29
N GLY A 31 -2.83 4.58 -7.23
CA GLY A 31 -2.08 5.84 -7.22
C GLY A 31 -0.94 5.83 -8.24
N ASN A 32 -0.20 4.72 -8.30
CA ASN A 32 0.88 4.55 -9.27
C ASN A 32 0.37 4.47 -10.72
N VAL A 33 -0.74 3.75 -10.97
CA VAL A 33 -1.39 3.71 -12.30
C VAL A 33 -1.80 5.11 -12.76
N VAL A 34 -2.45 5.88 -11.90
CA VAL A 34 -2.90 7.24 -12.24
C VAL A 34 -1.70 8.17 -12.45
N GLY A 35 -0.68 8.09 -11.58
CA GLY A 35 0.57 8.84 -11.72
C GLY A 35 1.25 8.58 -13.06
N GLY A 36 1.46 7.30 -13.39
CA GLY A 36 2.05 6.89 -14.66
C GLY A 36 1.22 7.33 -15.86
N ALA A 37 -0.12 7.22 -15.80
CA ALA A 37 -0.99 7.69 -16.87
C ALA A 37 -0.88 9.21 -17.11
N LEU A 38 -0.74 10.00 -16.05
CA LEU A 38 -0.59 11.45 -16.16
C LEU A 38 0.77 11.82 -16.75
N GLU A 39 1.85 11.22 -16.26
CA GLU A 39 3.20 11.46 -16.75
C GLU A 39 3.34 11.05 -18.22
N GLY A 40 2.94 9.82 -18.54
CA GLY A 40 2.94 9.31 -19.91
C GLY A 40 2.07 10.15 -20.83
N GLY A 41 0.88 10.58 -20.36
CA GLY A 41 -0.01 11.44 -21.12
C GLY A 41 0.58 12.82 -21.41
N LEU A 42 1.27 13.43 -20.44
CA LEU A 42 1.94 14.72 -20.62
C LEU A 42 3.09 14.62 -21.63
N VAL A 43 3.97 13.63 -21.47
CA VAL A 43 5.09 13.40 -22.40
C VAL A 43 4.57 13.11 -23.80
N GLY A 44 3.58 12.22 -23.91
CA GLY A 44 2.94 11.88 -25.16
C GLY A 44 2.28 13.09 -25.84
N THR A 45 1.63 13.97 -25.07
CA THR A 45 1.07 15.23 -25.59
C THR A 45 2.15 16.10 -26.22
N GLY A 46 3.28 16.29 -25.52
CA GLY A 46 4.39 17.11 -26.00
C GLY A 46 5.00 16.56 -27.30
N LEU A 47 5.33 15.27 -27.33
CA LEU A 47 5.89 14.62 -28.51
C LEU A 47 4.92 14.61 -29.69
N GLY A 48 3.64 14.33 -29.42
CA GLY A 48 2.59 14.36 -30.42
C GLY A 48 2.35 15.76 -30.98
N ALA A 49 2.43 16.80 -30.14
CA ALA A 49 2.27 18.19 -30.57
C ALA A 49 3.36 18.62 -31.55
N ILE A 50 4.59 18.16 -31.34
CA ILE A 50 5.72 18.44 -32.23
C ILE A 50 5.54 17.72 -33.57
N ALA A 51 5.05 16.48 -33.54
CA ALA A 51 4.93 15.65 -34.74
C ALA A 51 3.78 16.09 -35.67
N ASP A 52 2.60 16.39 -35.13
CA ASP A 52 1.38 16.61 -35.93
C ASP A 52 0.43 17.65 -35.30
N GLY A 53 0.99 18.62 -34.56
CA GLY A 53 0.25 19.71 -33.95
C GLY A 53 -0.85 19.21 -33.01
N ARG A 54 -2.05 19.80 -33.10
CA ARG A 54 -3.14 19.51 -32.16
C ARG A 54 -3.64 18.07 -32.24
N GLU A 55 -3.68 17.50 -33.44
CA GLU A 55 -4.17 16.12 -33.66
C GLU A 55 -3.17 15.12 -33.10
N GLY A 56 -1.87 15.35 -33.36
CA GLY A 56 -0.79 14.58 -32.78
C GLY A 56 -0.73 14.70 -31.26
N ALA A 57 -0.94 15.89 -30.69
CA ALA A 57 -0.97 16.10 -29.25
C ALA A 57 -2.05 15.23 -28.56
N LYS A 58 -3.26 15.16 -29.13
CA LYS A 58 -4.33 14.32 -28.58
C LYS A 58 -4.02 12.83 -28.66
N ARG A 59 -3.54 12.37 -29.82
CA ARG A 59 -3.17 10.94 -30.00
C ARG A 59 -2.00 10.56 -29.10
N GLY A 60 -0.99 11.42 -29.03
CA GLY A 60 0.15 11.26 -28.16
C GLY A 60 -0.26 11.22 -26.69
N ALA A 61 -1.16 12.09 -26.25
CA ALA A 61 -1.71 12.06 -24.89
C ALA A 61 -2.37 10.72 -24.56
N GLN A 62 -3.21 10.20 -25.46
CA GLN A 62 -3.93 8.95 -25.24
C GLN A 62 -2.99 7.74 -25.19
N ILE A 63 -2.06 7.64 -26.14
CA ILE A 63 -1.10 6.54 -26.20
C ILE A 63 -0.15 6.63 -25.00
N GLY A 64 0.38 7.81 -24.73
CA GLY A 64 1.26 8.05 -23.60
C GLY A 64 0.60 7.73 -22.27
N ALA A 65 -0.66 8.15 -22.07
CA ALA A 65 -1.39 7.83 -20.86
C ALA A 65 -1.68 6.35 -20.70
N ALA A 66 -2.00 5.64 -21.79
CA ALA A 66 -2.21 4.20 -21.74
C ALA A 66 -0.91 3.44 -21.39
N VAL A 67 0.20 3.80 -22.02
CA VAL A 67 1.51 3.16 -21.74
C VAL A 67 1.96 3.48 -20.31
N GLY A 68 1.84 4.74 -19.90
CA GLY A 68 2.18 5.15 -18.54
C GLY A 68 1.30 4.51 -17.47
N ALA A 69 0.01 4.29 -17.74
CA ALA A 69 -0.88 3.56 -16.83
C ALA A 69 -0.43 2.12 -16.60
N ILE A 70 0.03 1.45 -17.66
CA ILE A 70 0.56 0.07 -17.59
C ILE A 70 1.86 0.05 -16.79
N ASP A 71 2.75 1.01 -17.03
CA ASP A 71 4.01 1.12 -16.30
C ASP A 71 3.76 1.38 -14.81
N GLY A 72 2.86 2.31 -14.49
CA GLY A 72 2.41 2.59 -13.14
C GLY A 72 1.73 1.39 -12.45
N LEU A 73 1.05 0.52 -13.19
CA LEU A 73 0.51 -0.73 -12.65
C LEU A 73 1.63 -1.68 -12.21
N ILE A 74 2.63 -1.86 -13.06
CA ILE A 74 3.77 -2.74 -12.79
C ILE A 74 4.58 -2.21 -11.60
N GLU A 75 4.88 -0.91 -11.60
CA GLU A 75 5.58 -0.28 -10.48
C GLU A 75 4.78 -0.34 -9.17
N GLY A 76 3.46 -0.16 -9.26
CA GLY A 76 2.55 -0.29 -8.12
C GLY A 76 2.62 -1.68 -7.49
N GLU A 77 2.57 -2.73 -8.30
CA GLU A 77 2.66 -4.11 -7.80
C GLU A 77 4.04 -4.41 -7.20
N ILE A 78 5.13 -3.95 -7.82
CA ILE A 78 6.48 -4.13 -7.28
C ILE A 78 6.64 -3.40 -5.93
N LYS A 79 6.10 -2.18 -5.81
CA LYS A 79 6.11 -1.43 -4.54
C LYS A 79 5.28 -2.13 -3.48
N ARG A 80 4.11 -2.66 -3.86
CA ARG A 80 3.27 -3.45 -2.97
C ARG A 80 3.99 -4.69 -2.45
N ASP A 81 4.63 -5.45 -3.33
CA ASP A 81 5.39 -6.63 -2.96
C ASP A 81 6.55 -6.30 -2.01
N ARG A 82 7.30 -5.22 -2.29
CA ARG A 82 8.37 -4.77 -1.38
C ARG A 82 7.83 -4.36 -0.02
N CYS A 83 6.79 -3.54 0.03
CA CYS A 83 6.15 -3.15 1.28
C CYS A 83 5.70 -4.36 2.10
N LYS A 84 5.11 -5.37 1.45
CA LYS A 84 4.71 -6.61 2.13
C LYS A 84 5.88 -7.39 2.70
N ARG A 85 7.00 -7.48 1.96
CA ARG A 85 8.23 -8.13 2.44
C ARG A 85 8.83 -7.38 3.63
N ASP A 86 8.94 -6.07 3.53
CA ASP A 86 9.50 -5.23 4.60
C ASP A 86 8.68 -5.35 5.90
N MET A 87 7.35 -5.46 5.79
CA MET A 87 6.47 -5.68 6.94
C MET A 87 6.61 -7.08 7.52
N GLN A 88 6.74 -8.11 6.69
CA GLN A 88 7.00 -9.49 7.14
C GLN A 88 8.34 -9.61 7.86
N ASP A 89 9.40 -8.99 7.34
CA ASP A 89 10.72 -8.98 7.97
C ASP A 89 10.66 -8.33 9.37
N LEU A 90 9.81 -7.30 9.55
CA LEU A 90 9.59 -6.65 10.84
C LEU A 90 8.87 -7.56 11.85
N GLU A 91 7.85 -8.31 11.38
CA GLU A 91 7.11 -9.27 12.21
C GLU A 91 7.99 -10.45 12.63
N ASP A 92 8.80 -10.98 11.72
CA ASP A 92 9.73 -12.08 12.01
C ASP A 92 10.83 -11.65 12.99
N GLY A 93 11.32 -10.40 12.90
CA GLY A 93 12.26 -9.84 13.86
C GLY A 93 11.71 -9.74 15.28
N LEU A 94 10.42 -9.39 15.41
CA LEU A 94 9.76 -9.28 16.72
C LEU A 94 9.61 -10.65 17.41
N ILE A 95 9.35 -11.72 16.65
CA ILE A 95 9.19 -13.08 17.20
C ILE A 95 10.52 -13.65 17.70
N MET A 96 11.64 -13.31 17.04
CA MET A 96 12.97 -13.78 17.44
C MET A 96 13.45 -13.11 18.72
N ASP A 97 13.18 -11.80 18.90
CA ASP A 97 13.48 -11.09 20.15
C ASP A 97 12.73 -11.67 21.36
N GLU A 98 11.44 -12.04 21.20
CA GLU A 98 10.66 -12.61 22.31
C GLU A 98 11.08 -14.04 22.69
N LEU A 99 11.68 -14.80 21.76
CA LEU A 99 12.28 -16.11 22.05
C LEU A 99 13.63 -15.99 22.76
N ASP A 100 14.45 -15.00 22.40
CA ASP A 100 15.76 -14.78 23.04
C ASP A 100 15.61 -14.26 24.47
N ASP A 101 14.64 -13.38 24.75
CA ASP A 101 14.36 -12.90 26.12
C ASP A 101 13.88 -14.04 27.04
N MET A 102 13.08 -14.98 26.53
CA MET A 102 12.65 -16.17 27.30
C MET A 102 13.81 -17.13 27.59
N ALA A 103 14.77 -17.28 26.66
CA ALA A 103 15.92 -18.16 26.83
C ALA A 103 16.97 -17.61 27.80
N VAL A 104 17.12 -16.28 27.88
CA VAL A 104 18.05 -15.64 28.82
C VAL A 104 17.52 -15.70 30.26
N GLU A 105 16.22 -15.53 30.49
CA GLU A 105 15.66 -15.64 31.85
C GLU A 105 15.74 -17.07 32.42
N ASP A 106 15.53 -18.10 31.60
CA ASP A 106 15.64 -19.51 32.03
C ASP A 106 17.09 -19.89 32.38
N ALA A 107 18.07 -19.43 31.60
CA ALA A 107 19.48 -19.64 31.88
C ALA A 107 19.95 -18.96 33.19
N ILE A 108 19.41 -17.79 33.54
CA ILE A 108 19.73 -17.10 34.79
C ILE A 108 19.07 -17.80 35.99
N ALA A 109 17.85 -18.33 35.83
CA ALA A 109 17.17 -19.08 36.89
C ALA A 109 17.90 -20.39 37.24
N ASP A 110 18.43 -21.10 36.24
CA ASP A 110 19.13 -22.35 36.45
C ASP A 110 20.54 -22.14 37.06
N ASP A 111 21.24 -21.05 36.74
CA ASP A 111 22.50 -20.70 37.40
C ASP A 111 22.31 -20.28 38.88
N ILE A 112 21.23 -19.56 39.19
CA ILE A 112 20.90 -19.23 40.59
C ILE A 112 20.52 -20.47 41.40
N ILE A 113 19.85 -21.46 40.80
CA ILE A 113 19.46 -22.70 41.49
C ILE A 113 20.62 -23.70 41.57
N PHE A 114 21.52 -23.76 40.58
CA PHE A 114 22.58 -24.78 40.50
C PHE A 114 23.96 -24.30 41.01
N ASN A 115 24.30 -23.00 40.92
CA ASN A 115 25.57 -22.42 41.41
C ASN A 115 25.42 -21.60 42.70
N GLY A 116 24.20 -21.50 43.25
CA GLY A 116 23.91 -20.88 44.54
C GLY A 116 24.25 -21.76 45.76
N TYR A 117 25.50 -22.23 45.87
CA TYR A 117 26.14 -22.74 47.09
C TYR A 117 27.61 -22.31 47.17
#